data_AF-A0AAD6EM65-F1
#
_entry.id   AF-A0AAD6EM65-F1
#
_cell.length_a   1.000
_cell.length_b   1.000
_cell.length_c   1.000
_cell.angle_alpha   90.00
_cell.angle_beta   90.00
_cell.angle_gamma   90.00
#
_symmetry.space_group_name_H-M   'P 1'
#
loop_
_entity.id
_entity.type
_entity.pdbx_description
1 polymer ?
#
loop_
_entity_poly.entity_id
_entity_poly.type
_entity_poly.pdbx_seq_one_letter_code
_entity_poly.pdbx_strand_id
1 'polypeptide(L)'
;MGRKAKVEFDEAAPDIDLSNPYGDPVAMLDYREYLVREKWIKIETAKILRDRLRWCYRVEGVNHYQKCRHLVEQYLDATREVGWGKDARPMELHGPKKEVDAE
;
A
#
# COMPACT_ATOMS: atom_id res chain seq x y z
N MET A 1 13.31 26.62 21.75
CA MET A 1 12.99 25.54 20.78
C MET A 1 11.49 25.28 20.83
N GLY A 2 10.73 25.94 19.95
CA GLY A 2 9.27 25.81 19.92
C GLY A 2 8.86 24.57 19.13
N ARG A 3 8.05 23.69 19.73
CA ARG A 3 7.37 22.62 18.98
C ARG A 3 6.35 23.28 18.06
N LYS A 4 6.39 23.02 16.76
CA LYS A 4 5.31 23.42 15.86
C LYS A 4 4.00 22.78 16.36
N ALA A 5 2.91 23.55 16.39
CA ALA A 5 1.61 23.13 16.92
C ALA A 5 0.89 22.10 16.04
N LYS A 6 1.33 21.96 14.78
CA LYS A 6 0.81 20.99 13.81
C LYS A 6 1.99 20.29 13.13
N VAL A 7 1.81 19.00 12.87
CA VAL A 7 2.69 18.23 11.98
C VAL A 7 2.26 18.58 10.57
N GLU A 8 3.15 19.23 9.81
CA GLU A 8 2.98 19.44 8.37
C GLU A 8 3.53 18.18 7.70
N PHE A 9 2.76 17.60 6.78
CA PHE A 9 3.18 16.46 5.98
C PHE A 9 3.49 16.96 4.57
N ASP A 10 4.62 16.52 4.01
CA ASP A 10 4.94 16.82 2.61
C ASP A 10 4.11 15.92 1.70
N GLU A 11 3.23 16.51 0.91
CA GLU A 11 2.30 15.76 0.03
C GLU A 11 2.91 15.42 -1.32
N ALA A 12 3.93 16.15 -1.76
CA ALA A 12 4.51 16.02 -3.09
C ALA A 12 5.72 15.08 -3.11
N ALA A 13 5.86 14.33 -4.21
CA ALA A 13 7.09 13.60 -4.51
C ALA A 13 8.23 14.61 -4.77
N PRO A 14 9.45 14.34 -4.26
CA PRO A 14 10.61 15.15 -4.60
C PRO A 14 10.96 14.99 -6.08
N ASP A 15 11.46 16.07 -6.69
CA ASP A 15 11.92 16.07 -8.09
C ASP A 15 13.29 15.40 -8.17
N ILE A 16 13.34 14.18 -8.72
CA ILE A 16 14.54 13.36 -8.78
C ILE A 16 14.71 12.81 -10.18
N ASP A 17 15.92 12.93 -10.71
CA ASP A 17 16.29 12.26 -11.94
C ASP A 17 16.49 10.75 -11.69
N LEU A 18 15.52 9.93 -12.13
CA LEU A 18 15.59 8.48 -12.02
C LEU A 18 16.79 7.89 -12.79
N SER A 19 17.36 8.60 -13.76
CA SER A 19 18.50 8.13 -14.55
C SER A 19 19.84 8.27 -13.82
N ASN A 20 19.95 9.24 -12.89
CA ASN A 20 21.13 9.42 -12.04
C ASN A 20 20.73 9.71 -10.59
N PRO A 21 20.27 8.69 -9.85
CA PRO A 21 19.77 8.87 -8.48
C PRO A 21 20.84 9.40 -7.53
N TYR A 22 22.13 9.08 -7.73
CA TYR A 22 23.19 9.49 -6.80
C TYR A 22 23.77 10.89 -7.08
N GLY A 23 23.20 11.64 -8.03
CA GLY A 23 23.64 13.00 -8.35
C GLY A 23 23.55 13.96 -7.16
N ASP A 24 22.45 13.88 -6.42
CA ASP A 24 22.18 14.74 -5.25
C ASP A 24 21.86 13.90 -4.00
N PRO A 25 22.76 13.84 -3.00
CA PRO A 25 22.57 12.99 -1.83
C PRO A 25 21.39 13.44 -0.94
N VAL A 26 21.03 14.73 -0.96
CA VAL A 26 19.89 15.27 -0.21
C VAL A 26 18.58 14.80 -0.82
N ALA A 27 18.41 14.98 -2.14
CA ALA A 27 17.21 14.57 -2.85
C ALA A 27 16.95 13.05 -2.70
N MET A 28 18.01 12.24 -2.66
CA MET A 28 17.88 10.79 -2.40
C MET A 28 17.37 10.43 -1.01
N LEU A 29 17.69 11.22 0.01
CA LEU A 29 17.16 10.98 1.36
C LEU A 29 15.68 11.34 1.41
N ASP A 30 15.30 12.49 0.87
CA ASP A 30 13.91 12.94 0.77
C ASP A 30 13.05 11.92 0.01
N TYR A 31 13.60 11.32 -1.05
CA TYR A 31 12.93 10.23 -1.78
C TYR A 31 12.64 9.01 -0.93
N ARG A 32 13.62 8.60 -0.12
CA ARG A 32 13.49 7.42 0.73
C ARG A 32 12.42 7.66 1.77
N GLU A 33 12.40 8.86 2.35
CA GLU A 33 11.34 9.26 3.29
C GLU A 33 9.95 9.24 2.63
N TYR A 34 9.84 9.79 1.41
CA TYR A 34 8.62 9.75 0.61
C TYR A 34 8.18 8.30 0.30
N LEU A 35 9.07 7.45 -0.20
CA LEU A 35 8.77 6.05 -0.50
C LEU A 35 8.31 5.27 0.74
N VAL A 36 8.95 5.51 1.88
CA VAL A 36 8.55 4.87 3.14
C VAL A 36 7.17 5.35 3.55
N ARG A 37 6.88 6.66 3.45
CA ARG A 37 5.56 7.24 3.72
C ARG A 37 4.47 6.61 2.84
N GLU A 38 4.69 6.49 1.53
CA GLU A 38 3.74 5.84 0.60
C GLU A 38 3.48 4.37 0.96
N LYS A 39 4.52 3.63 1.37
CA LYS A 39 4.35 2.26 1.87
C LYS A 39 3.51 2.22 3.14
N TRP A 40 3.71 3.15 4.07
CA TRP A 40 2.86 3.28 5.26
C TRP A 40 1.42 3.60 4.90
N ILE A 41 1.18 4.50 3.93
CA ILE A 41 -0.17 4.81 3.44
C ILE A 41 -0.84 3.54 2.91
N LYS A 42 -0.15 2.74 2.09
CA LYS A 42 -0.67 1.45 1.62
C LYS A 42 -0.98 0.47 2.77
N ILE A 43 -0.10 0.37 3.77
CA ILE A 43 -0.36 -0.45 4.98
C ILE A 43 -1.64 0.01 5.70
N GLU A 44 -1.79 1.32 5.93
CA GLU A 44 -2.94 1.88 6.64
C GLU A 44 -4.23 1.72 5.84
N THR A 45 -4.19 1.86 4.51
CA THR A 45 -5.37 1.59 3.66
C THR A 45 -5.83 0.14 3.77
N ALA A 46 -4.90 -0.82 3.81
CA ALA A 46 -5.23 -2.23 4.03
C ALA A 46 -5.81 -2.49 5.44
N LYS A 47 -5.34 -1.76 6.47
CA LYS A 47 -5.94 -1.82 7.82
C LYS A 47 -7.37 -1.29 7.84
N ILE A 48 -7.65 -0.18 7.17
CA ILE A 48 -9.01 0.38 7.06
C ILE A 48 -9.95 -0.64 6.40
N LEU A 49 -9.51 -1.29 5.31
CA LEU A 49 -10.30 -2.35 4.66
C LEU A 49 -10.56 -3.54 5.59
N ARG A 50 -9.56 -3.95 6.37
CA ARG A 50 -9.71 -5.01 7.38
C ARG A 50 -10.76 -4.65 8.43
N ASP A 51 -10.78 -3.41 8.89
CA ASP A 51 -11.76 -2.96 9.90
C ASP A 51 -13.18 -2.90 9.32
N ARG A 52 -13.33 -2.42 8.07
CA ARG A 52 -14.61 -2.47 7.34
C ARG A 52 -15.11 -3.90 7.16
N LEU A 53 -14.21 -4.83 6.82
CA LEU A 53 -14.52 -6.24 6.69
C LEU A 53 -14.96 -6.84 8.03
N ARG A 54 -14.22 -6.57 9.11
CA ARG A 54 -14.59 -7.02 10.47
C ARG A 54 -15.96 -6.49 10.89
N TRP A 55 -16.28 -5.25 10.53
CA TRP A 55 -17.59 -4.66 10.75
C TRP A 55 -18.67 -5.36 9.92
N CYS A 56 -18.45 -5.61 8.62
CA CYS A 56 -19.38 -6.33 7.76
C CYS A 56 -19.70 -7.73 8.30
N TYR A 57 -18.68 -8.47 8.75
CA TYR A 57 -18.87 -9.79 9.37
C TYR A 57 -19.72 -9.72 10.64
N ARG A 58 -19.57 -8.66 11.45
CA ARG A 58 -20.36 -8.46 12.67
C ARG A 58 -21.82 -8.10 12.36
N VAL A 59 -22.07 -7.32 11.32
CA VAL A 59 -23.42 -6.85 10.95
C VAL A 59 -24.22 -7.94 10.25
N GLU A 60 -23.62 -8.65 9.29
CA GLU A 60 -24.34 -9.59 8.43
C GLU A 60 -24.52 -10.99 9.04
N GLY A 61 -23.69 -11.35 10.03
CA GLY A 61 -23.80 -12.64 10.73
C GLY A 61 -23.67 -13.82 9.77
N VAL A 62 -24.77 -14.53 9.50
CA VAL A 62 -24.78 -15.72 8.64
C VAL A 62 -24.58 -15.39 7.15
N ASN A 63 -24.97 -14.18 6.72
CA ASN A 63 -24.95 -13.78 5.29
C ASN A 63 -23.60 -13.20 4.82
N HIS A 64 -22.56 -13.22 5.66
CA HIS A 64 -21.27 -12.60 5.35
C HIS A 64 -20.60 -13.16 4.09
N TYR A 65 -20.82 -14.44 3.76
CA TYR A 65 -20.24 -15.07 2.56
C TYR A 65 -20.69 -14.42 1.25
N GLN A 66 -21.94 -13.97 1.15
CA GLN A 66 -22.46 -13.35 -0.07
C GLN A 66 -22.20 -11.85 -0.08
N LYS A 67 -22.44 -11.18 1.05
CA LYS A 67 -22.41 -9.72 1.11
C LYS A 67 -21.01 -9.14 1.33
N CYS A 68 -20.16 -9.78 2.11
CA CYS A 68 -18.82 -9.25 2.45
C CYS A 68 -17.72 -9.68 1.45
N ARG A 69 -18.04 -10.50 0.43
CA ARG A 69 -17.06 -11.04 -0.54
C ARG A 69 -16.25 -9.94 -1.25
N HIS A 70 -16.91 -8.89 -1.72
CA HIS A 70 -16.24 -7.78 -2.39
C HIS A 70 -15.22 -7.06 -1.49
N LEU A 71 -15.49 -6.95 -0.18
CA LEU A 71 -14.54 -6.38 0.79
C LEU A 71 -13.36 -7.33 1.02
N VAL A 72 -13.59 -8.64 1.00
CA VAL A 72 -12.51 -9.64 1.09
C VAL A 72 -11.59 -9.50 -0.12
N GLU A 73 -12.14 -9.43 -1.33
CA GLU A 73 -11.38 -9.28 -2.57
C GLU A 73 -10.54 -7.99 -2.54
N GLN A 74 -11.15 -6.84 -2.19
CA GLN A 74 -10.43 -5.57 -2.04
C GLN A 74 -9.31 -5.63 -0.99
N TYR A 75 -9.56 -6.27 0.16
CA TYR A 75 -8.55 -6.42 1.20
C TYR A 75 -7.39 -7.31 0.75
N LEU A 76 -7.68 -8.44 0.08
CA LEU A 76 -6.65 -9.33 -0.45
C LEU A 76 -5.79 -8.62 -1.49
N ASP A 77 -6.42 -7.88 -2.41
CA ASP A 77 -5.71 -7.08 -3.42
C ASP A 77 -4.81 -6.02 -2.77
N ALA A 78 -5.31 -5.29 -1.77
CA ALA A 78 -4.51 -4.31 -1.04
C ALA A 78 -3.32 -4.97 -0.32
N THR A 79 -3.48 -6.18 0.25
CA THR A 79 -2.39 -6.86 0.96
C THR A 79 -1.28 -7.40 0.06
N ARG A 80 -1.56 -7.69 -1.21
CA ARG A 80 -0.56 -8.21 -2.17
C ARG A 80 0.57 -7.22 -2.40
N GLU A 81 0.30 -5.91 -2.31
CA GLU A 81 1.27 -4.85 -2.55
C GLU A 81 2.02 -4.37 -1.29
N VAL A 82 1.66 -4.88 -0.11
CA VAL A 82 2.00 -4.24 1.19
C VAL A 82 3.21 -4.89 1.91
N GLY A 83 3.93 -5.80 1.27
CA GLY A 83 5.05 -6.53 1.89
C GLY A 83 6.38 -5.74 2.00
N TRP A 84 6.96 -5.69 3.20
CA TRP A 84 8.37 -5.32 3.44
C TRP A 84 9.22 -6.60 3.55
N GLY A 85 9.29 -7.41 2.48
CA GLY A 85 10.11 -8.62 2.48
C GLY A 85 9.71 -9.70 1.47
N LYS A 86 10.68 -10.09 0.64
CA LYS A 86 10.81 -11.25 -0.27
C LYS A 86 9.76 -11.55 -1.35
N ASP A 87 8.58 -10.94 -1.33
CA ASP A 87 7.67 -10.91 -2.50
C ASP A 87 7.56 -9.53 -3.16
N ALA A 88 8.37 -8.56 -2.71
CA ALA A 88 8.58 -7.23 -3.30
C ALA A 88 9.43 -7.28 -4.58
N ARG A 89 9.13 -8.25 -5.42
CA ARG A 89 9.69 -8.37 -6.76
C ARG A 89 9.19 -7.17 -7.57
N PRO A 90 10.06 -6.32 -8.13
CA PRO A 90 9.64 -5.26 -9.05
C PRO A 90 8.69 -5.82 -10.10
N MET A 91 7.71 -5.02 -10.55
CA MET A 91 6.64 -5.48 -11.45
C MET A 91 7.17 -6.30 -12.65
N GLU A 92 8.35 -5.93 -13.14
CA GLU A 92 9.14 -6.55 -14.22
C GLU A 92 9.48 -8.03 -14.01
N LEU A 93 9.53 -8.48 -12.77
CA LEU A 93 9.92 -9.84 -12.43
C LEU A 93 8.70 -10.70 -12.09
N HIS A 94 7.49 -10.16 -11.88
CA HIS A 94 6.31 -11.01 -11.64
C HIS A 94 6.17 -11.99 -12.81
N GLY A 95 6.16 -13.30 -12.51
CA GLY A 95 5.85 -14.29 -13.53
C GLY A 95 4.48 -13.97 -14.15
N PRO A 96 4.25 -14.36 -15.42
CA PRO A 96 2.96 -14.12 -16.05
C PRO A 96 1.85 -14.64 -15.13
N LYS A 97 0.80 -13.83 -14.93
CA LYS A 97 -0.41 -14.30 -14.23
C LYS A 97 -0.79 -15.62 -14.90
N LYS A 98 -0.86 -16.71 -14.13
CA LYS A 98 -1.44 -17.95 -14.65
C LYS A 98 -2.85 -17.58 -15.10
N GLU A 99 -3.07 -17.65 -16.41
CA GLU A 99 -4.41 -17.58 -16.96
C GLU A 99 -5.17 -18.71 -16.28
N VAL A 100 -6.21 -18.35 -15.54
CA VAL A 100 -7.13 -19.33 -15.00
C VAL A 100 -7.93 -19.75 -16.22
N ASP A 101 -7.53 -20.86 -16.84
CA ASP A 101 -8.29 -21.48 -17.91
C ASP A 101 -9.71 -21.71 -17.37
N ALA A 102 -10.65 -20.95 -17.92
CA ALA A 102 -12.06 -21.15 -17.68
C ALA A 102 -12.49 -22.35 -18.54
N GLU A 103 -12.45 -23.54 -17.95
CA GLU A 103 -13.16 -24.73 -18.40
C GLU A 103 -14.06 -25.26 -17.27
#